data_AF-A0A381TL01-F1
#
_entry.id   AF-A0A381TL01-F1
#
_cell.length_a   1.000
_cell.length_b   1.000
_cell.length_c   1.000
_cell.angle_alpha   90.00
_cell.angle_beta   90.00
_cell.angle_gamma   90.00
#
_symmetry.space_group_name_H-M   'P 1'
#
loop_
_entity.id
_entity.type
_entity.pdbx_description
1 polymer ?
#
loop_
_entity_poly.entity_id
_entity_poly.type
_entity_poly.pdbx_seq_one_letter_code
_entity_poly.pdbx_strand_id
1 'polypeptide(L)'
;MSRKYYINIVILGFYTLVITPIYSINKISVSGTVEHIEGGLLGEAQLTLMRQKKSATTNRFGEFDLGKVFPNDTLLVKLDGFQHRYLMLDSEMKIKLYPKSKIQDLINNARNGETITIPSGIHYIYPDFNIDSTVGMTINYKTDITIMGNKGSEIRLKWTNADIIYIHESNNITIKNLTLGYYVPYKNSDIIITTIDSAKNFDNAFGIARRQLGKNSIFKYKGKLYHTNNFKEPVGNIIPGKAVNIYNSYDVYIDSIRIFGKNNICMNAKKSRNIQIVNSEVIEGLYGFVFNKCSNIKIDNSLIADNSEILYNKKAQIDLIENTIKIAGNYVPEFVLVNGGSIEMLDESIIPPPKPIYLSAKSFNISRTEITFKQFDAFCISTNRELPDDSEWGRGDRPVINIKYEDAQAYCNWLTGLLGKSIKLPSVDEWEYAARGGTIGGDDKLYSGGNNIEDVSWCKFNSNDRSQPVGLKIANELGIYDMSGNVYEFCSGIQDSMIILKGGSWANSGVGCRVSDHVVSKVDFWDDNIGFRCIESEL
;
A
#
# COMPACT_ATOMS: atom_id res chain seq x y z
N MET A 1 -3.24 -4.33 23.43
CA MET A 1 -4.22 -3.32 22.99
C MET A 1 -3.50 -2.00 22.93
N SER A 2 -3.53 -1.27 21.82
CA SER A 2 -2.70 -0.07 21.69
C SER A 2 -3.42 1.05 20.97
N ARG A 3 -3.75 2.08 21.75
CA ARG A 3 -4.24 3.35 21.24
C ARG A 3 -3.43 4.50 21.85
N LYS A 4 -3.39 5.53 21.02
CA LYS A 4 -2.67 6.80 21.11
C LYS A 4 -2.90 7.51 22.46
N TYR A 5 -1.91 8.28 22.89
CA TYR A 5 -1.93 9.10 24.10
C TYR A 5 -2.41 10.51 23.74
N TYR A 6 -3.40 11.00 24.47
CA TYR A 6 -3.81 12.41 24.44
C TYR A 6 -3.66 12.96 25.85
N ILE A 7 -3.27 14.23 25.94
CA ILE A 7 -3.21 15.00 27.18
C ILE A 7 -4.26 16.10 27.03
N ASN A 8 -5.19 16.16 27.98
CA ASN A 8 -6.14 17.26 28.15
C ASN A 8 -5.80 17.96 29.47
N ILE A 9 -5.67 19.28 29.45
CA ILE A 9 -5.60 20.09 30.65
C ILE A 9 -6.62 21.23 30.51
N VAL A 10 -7.48 21.34 31.53
CA VAL A 10 -8.37 22.49 31.77
C VAL A 10 -7.66 23.39 32.78
N ILE A 11 -7.48 24.66 32.46
CA ILE A 11 -6.99 25.66 33.44
C ILE A 11 -8.19 26.35 34.08
N LEU A 12 -8.32 26.20 35.40
CA LEU A 12 -9.12 27.06 36.27
C LEU A 12 -8.18 28.11 36.85
N GLY A 13 -8.31 29.36 36.40
CA GLY A 13 -7.52 30.48 36.90
C GLY A 13 -7.85 31.77 36.15
N PHE A 14 -8.86 32.50 36.63
CA PHE A 14 -9.20 33.86 36.19
C PHE A 14 -7.98 34.78 36.34
N TYR A 15 -7.62 35.51 35.27
CA TYR A 15 -7.36 36.96 35.27
C TYR A 15 -7.23 37.42 33.80
N THR A 16 -8.29 38.06 33.30
CA THR A 16 -8.24 38.89 32.09
C THR A 16 -7.41 40.14 32.37
N LEU A 17 -6.26 40.28 31.71
CA LEU A 17 -5.81 41.58 31.19
C LEU A 17 -4.82 41.38 30.03
N VAL A 18 -5.22 41.86 28.86
CA VAL A 18 -4.44 41.89 27.63
C VAL A 18 -3.29 42.88 27.77
N ILE A 19 -2.05 42.41 27.92
CA ILE A 19 -0.81 43.14 27.56
C ILE A 19 0.25 42.12 27.10
N THR A 20 0.91 42.42 25.97
CA THR A 20 2.05 41.72 25.35
C THR A 20 3.17 41.32 26.34
N PRO A 21 3.92 40.21 26.13
CA PRO A 21 4.73 39.60 27.19
C PRO A 21 6.07 40.32 27.39
N ILE A 22 6.19 41.12 28.46
CA ILE A 22 7.46 41.66 28.98
C ILE A 22 7.76 41.17 30.42
N TYR A 23 6.97 40.28 31.02
CA TYR A 23 7.15 39.87 32.41
C TYR A 23 7.62 38.42 32.59
N SER A 24 8.66 38.25 33.42
CA SER A 24 9.17 36.96 33.90
C SER A 24 8.15 36.26 34.81
N ILE A 25 7.88 34.97 34.55
CA ILE A 25 7.09 34.14 35.46
C ILE A 25 8.03 33.62 36.58
N ASN A 26 7.65 33.82 37.85
CA ASN A 26 8.51 33.54 39.00
C ASN A 26 8.45 32.08 39.49
N LYS A 27 7.41 31.31 39.10
CA LYS A 27 7.24 29.89 39.43
C LYS A 27 6.47 29.21 38.31
N ILE A 28 6.89 28.01 37.90
CA ILE A 28 6.11 27.17 36.99
C ILE A 28 5.73 25.92 37.76
N SER A 29 4.44 25.79 38.05
CA SER A 29 3.87 24.58 38.63
C SER A 29 3.63 23.59 37.49
N VAL A 30 4.59 22.69 37.27
CA VAL A 30 4.41 21.57 36.34
C VAL A 30 3.80 20.42 37.13
N SER A 31 2.48 20.25 37.03
CA SER A 31 1.77 19.07 37.55
C SER A 31 1.38 18.14 36.41
N GLY A 32 1.61 16.84 36.55
CA GLY A 32 1.18 15.80 35.62
C GLY A 32 1.45 14.43 36.22
N THR A 33 0.98 13.36 35.57
CA THR A 33 1.35 11.98 35.92
C THR A 33 2.24 11.43 34.81
N VAL A 34 3.37 10.82 35.18
CA VAL A 34 4.15 10.00 34.23
C VAL A 34 3.58 8.60 34.31
N GLU A 35 2.95 8.14 33.25
CA GLU A 35 2.30 6.84 33.18
C GLU A 35 2.95 5.99 32.09
N HIS A 36 2.96 4.68 32.28
CA HIS A 36 3.34 3.73 31.25
C HIS A 36 2.41 3.87 30.03
N ILE A 37 2.84 3.36 28.88
CA ILE A 37 2.08 3.30 27.62
C ILE A 37 0.72 2.55 27.78
N GLU A 38 0.45 1.96 28.95
CA GLU A 38 -0.75 1.18 29.30
C GLU A 38 -1.53 1.77 30.50
N GLY A 39 -1.23 3.00 30.94
CA GLY A 39 -2.03 3.73 31.94
C GLY A 39 -1.70 3.44 33.42
N GLY A 40 -0.59 2.75 33.71
CA GLY A 40 -0.08 2.59 35.08
C GLY A 40 0.89 3.71 35.46
N LEU A 41 0.78 4.28 36.66
CA LEU A 41 1.67 5.33 37.15
C LEU A 41 3.13 4.83 37.27
N LEU A 42 4.07 5.57 36.68
CA LEU A 42 5.52 5.36 36.82
C LEU A 42 6.01 6.11 38.07
N GLY A 43 5.85 5.48 39.23
CA GLY A 43 6.19 6.07 40.54
C GLY A 43 7.66 6.42 40.74
N GLU A 44 8.58 5.94 39.89
CA GLU A 44 10.02 6.21 39.99
C GLU A 44 10.57 7.15 38.90
N ALA A 45 9.73 7.65 38.00
CA ALA A 45 10.17 8.56 36.95
C ALA A 45 10.61 9.89 37.57
N GLN A 46 11.91 10.18 37.55
CA GLN A 46 12.45 11.47 37.99
C GLN A 46 12.42 12.48 36.85
N LEU A 47 11.66 13.56 37.01
CA LEU A 47 11.74 14.71 36.11
C LEU A 47 12.83 15.65 36.65
N THR A 48 13.91 15.81 35.89
CA THR A 48 14.92 16.84 36.19
C THR A 48 14.75 17.99 35.23
N LEU A 49 14.51 19.20 35.74
CA LEU A 49 14.50 20.44 34.97
C LEU A 49 15.85 21.14 35.18
N MET A 50 16.57 21.43 34.10
CA MET A 50 17.86 22.12 34.16
C MET A 50 17.85 23.45 33.42
N ARG A 51 18.50 24.44 34.02
CA ARG A 51 18.80 25.76 33.44
C ARG A 51 20.25 26.14 33.75
N GLN A 52 21.08 26.25 32.72
CA GLN A 52 22.51 26.55 32.86
C GLN A 52 23.20 25.63 33.90
N LYS A 53 23.75 26.17 35.01
CA LYS A 53 24.40 25.40 36.09
C LYS A 53 23.45 24.99 37.24
N LYS A 54 22.15 25.28 37.14
CA LYS A 54 21.17 24.94 38.19
C LYS A 54 20.26 23.81 37.70
N SER A 55 20.04 22.82 38.56
CA SER A 55 19.17 21.68 38.32
C SER A 55 18.24 21.47 39.51
N ALA A 56 16.98 21.16 39.25
CA ALA A 56 16.04 20.67 40.25
C ALA A 56 15.56 19.27 39.85
N THR A 57 15.68 18.30 40.75
CA THR A 57 15.31 16.89 40.54
C THR A 57 14.35 16.48 41.65
N THR A 58 13.24 15.83 41.30
CA THR A 58 12.30 15.26 42.28
C THR A 58 11.82 13.88 41.83
N ASN A 59 11.53 13.01 42.79
CA ASN A 59 10.85 11.72 42.63
C ASN A 59 9.38 11.76 43.10
N ARG A 60 8.88 12.95 43.48
CA ARG A 60 7.48 13.19 43.86
C ARG A 60 6.97 14.39 43.05
N PHE A 61 5.83 14.22 42.38
CA PHE A 61 5.16 15.28 41.62
C PHE A 61 5.00 16.55 42.50
N GLY A 62 5.58 17.67 42.10
CA GLY A 62 5.61 18.92 42.88
C GLY A 62 6.10 20.12 42.05
N GLU A 63 5.78 21.33 42.54
CA GLU A 63 6.16 22.60 41.92
C GLU A 63 7.68 22.75 41.79
N PHE A 64 8.13 23.31 40.66
CA PHE A 64 9.55 23.55 40.39
C PHE A 64 9.86 25.04 40.55
N ASP A 65 10.77 25.38 41.46
CA ASP A 65 11.33 26.74 41.57
C ASP A 65 12.69 26.79 40.87
N LEU A 66 12.70 27.29 39.63
CA LEU A 66 13.90 27.48 38.81
C LEU A 66 14.37 28.96 38.80
N GLY A 67 13.74 29.83 39.60
CA GLY A 67 13.84 31.28 39.49
C GLY A 67 13.23 31.84 38.20
N LYS A 68 13.52 33.11 37.88
CA LYS A 68 12.95 33.82 36.71
C LYS A 68 13.29 33.15 35.38
N VAL A 69 12.31 32.56 34.69
CA VAL A 69 12.47 31.97 33.35
C VAL A 69 12.11 33.03 32.29
N PHE A 70 12.90 33.13 31.22
CA PHE A 70 12.69 34.07 30.11
C PHE A 70 12.19 33.35 28.84
N PRO A 71 11.44 34.05 27.96
CA PRO A 71 11.19 33.56 26.61
C PRO A 71 12.54 33.29 25.92
N ASN A 72 12.74 32.08 25.39
CA ASN A 72 13.98 31.51 24.82
C ASN A 72 14.94 30.79 25.78
N ASP A 73 14.60 30.62 27.06
CA ASP A 73 15.37 29.71 27.93
C ASP A 73 15.25 28.25 27.43
N THR A 74 16.37 27.54 27.33
CA THR A 74 16.39 26.10 26.98
C THR A 74 16.25 25.26 28.24
N LEU A 75 15.31 24.33 28.22
CA LEU A 75 14.99 23.47 29.34
C LEU A 75 15.41 22.03 29.01
N LEU A 76 16.36 21.47 29.77
CA LEU A 76 16.74 20.06 29.60
C LEU A 76 15.91 19.20 30.55
N VAL A 77 15.12 18.29 29.97
CA VAL A 77 14.42 17.24 30.71
C VAL A 77 15.27 15.97 30.60
N LYS A 78 15.92 15.57 31.69
CA LYS A 78 16.68 14.31 31.73
C LYS A 78 15.74 13.18 32.19
N LEU A 79 15.37 12.31 31.25
CA LEU A 79 14.62 11.09 31.50
C LEU A 79 15.41 9.93 30.89
N ASP A 80 15.70 8.89 31.67
CA ASP A 80 16.37 7.71 31.13
C ASP A 80 15.47 7.07 30.07
N GLY A 81 15.98 6.99 28.83
CA GLY A 81 15.25 6.47 27.66
C GLY A 81 14.65 7.52 26.72
N PHE A 82 14.75 8.82 27.01
CA PHE A 82 14.32 9.87 26.06
C PHE A 82 15.28 11.06 26.05
N GLN A 83 15.72 11.49 24.87
CA GLN A 83 16.37 12.79 24.68
C GLN A 83 15.85 13.43 23.39
N HIS A 84 15.23 14.60 23.52
CA HIS A 84 15.01 15.50 22.40
C HIS A 84 16.13 16.54 22.42
N ARG A 85 16.75 16.85 21.27
CA ARG A 85 17.86 17.82 21.23
C ARG A 85 17.46 19.25 21.62
N TYR A 86 16.19 19.66 21.40
CA TYR A 86 15.67 20.98 21.76
C TYR A 86 14.15 20.89 21.93
N LEU A 87 13.62 21.34 23.06
CA LEU A 87 12.17 21.57 23.23
C LEU A 87 11.93 23.07 23.36
N MET A 88 11.07 23.61 22.50
CA MET A 88 10.60 25.00 22.57
C MET A 88 9.52 25.08 23.64
N LEU A 89 9.56 26.14 24.46
CA LEU A 89 8.56 26.41 25.49
C LEU A 89 7.24 26.85 24.83
N ASP A 90 6.15 26.14 25.14
CA ASP A 90 4.77 26.51 24.79
C ASP A 90 3.87 26.38 26.04
N SER A 91 2.76 27.10 26.04
CA SER A 91 1.66 27.04 27.01
C SER A 91 1.09 25.64 27.21
N GLU A 92 1.21 24.76 26.20
CA GLU A 92 0.87 23.34 26.28
C GLU A 92 2.03 22.48 25.74
N MET A 93 2.57 21.58 26.57
CA MET A 93 3.69 20.71 26.18
C MET A 93 3.32 19.23 26.27
N LYS A 94 3.39 18.52 25.14
CA LYS A 94 3.10 17.08 25.04
C LYS A 94 4.41 16.31 24.90
N ILE A 95 4.89 15.71 25.99
CA ILE A 95 6.10 14.87 25.98
C ILE A 95 5.70 13.41 25.90
N LYS A 96 6.23 12.69 24.90
CA LYS A 96 5.99 11.26 24.70
C LYS A 96 7.29 10.49 24.91
N LEU A 97 7.33 9.68 25.95
CA LEU A 97 8.50 8.85 26.28
C LEU A 97 8.46 7.54 25.52
N TYR A 98 9.61 7.16 24.98
CA TYR A 98 9.82 5.88 24.33
C TYR A 98 10.80 5.09 25.19
N PRO A 99 10.45 3.88 25.66
CA PRO A 99 11.37 3.12 26.49
C PRO A 99 12.58 2.71 25.66
N LYS A 100 13.76 2.69 26.31
CA LYS A 100 14.98 2.17 25.70
C LYS A 100 14.76 0.71 25.29
N SER A 101 15.08 0.37 24.06
CA SER A 101 14.88 -1.00 23.60
C SER A 101 15.95 -1.91 24.19
N LYS A 102 15.54 -2.83 25.07
CA LYS A 102 16.42 -3.85 25.66
C LYS A 102 17.10 -4.70 24.58
N ILE A 103 16.37 -5.04 23.50
CA ILE A 103 16.92 -5.79 22.38
C ILE A 103 17.99 -4.98 21.65
N GLN A 104 17.70 -3.72 21.34
CA GLN A 104 18.68 -2.84 20.68
C GLN A 104 19.92 -2.65 21.57
N ASP A 105 19.74 -2.55 22.88
CA ASP A 105 20.84 -2.49 23.83
C ASP A 105 21.70 -3.76 23.84
N LEU A 106 21.08 -4.94 23.79
CA LEU A 106 21.82 -6.20 23.69
C LEU A 106 22.63 -6.23 22.40
N ILE A 107 22.04 -5.85 21.27
CA ILE A 107 22.74 -5.76 19.97
C ILE A 107 23.90 -4.76 20.05
N ASN A 108 23.66 -3.57 20.60
CA ASN A 108 24.67 -2.52 20.73
C ASN A 108 25.85 -2.95 21.62
N ASN A 109 25.61 -3.78 22.64
CA ASN A 109 26.64 -4.24 23.58
C ASN A 109 27.25 -5.60 23.24
N ALA A 110 26.72 -6.29 22.22
CA ALA A 110 27.19 -7.61 21.85
C ALA A 110 28.67 -7.60 21.45
N ARG A 111 29.38 -8.62 21.93
CA ARG A 111 30.78 -8.88 21.68
C ARG A 111 30.96 -9.78 20.46
N ASN A 112 32.18 -9.82 19.94
CA ASN A 112 32.57 -10.73 18.87
C ASN A 112 32.36 -12.19 19.32
N GLY A 113 31.71 -13.00 18.48
CA GLY A 113 31.29 -14.37 18.70
C GLY A 113 29.96 -14.51 19.46
N GLU A 114 29.33 -13.42 19.87
CA GLU A 114 28.15 -13.47 20.74
C GLU A 114 26.87 -13.82 19.96
N THR A 115 26.03 -14.66 20.58
CA THR A 115 24.67 -14.95 20.12
C THR A 115 23.64 -14.26 21.03
N ILE A 116 22.92 -13.31 20.47
CA ILE A 116 21.82 -12.60 21.11
C ILE A 116 20.52 -13.36 20.84
N THR A 117 19.96 -13.96 21.89
CA THR A 117 18.68 -14.68 21.78
C THR A 117 17.51 -13.77 22.12
N ILE A 118 16.55 -13.65 21.20
CA ILE A 118 15.30 -12.92 21.40
C ILE A 118 14.25 -13.89 21.97
N PRO A 119 13.68 -13.62 23.16
CA PRO A 119 12.64 -14.48 23.73
C PRO A 119 11.36 -14.51 22.89
N SER A 120 10.55 -15.55 23.03
CA SER A 120 9.23 -15.64 22.40
C SER A 120 8.32 -14.48 22.81
N GLY A 121 7.45 -14.03 21.90
CA GLY A 121 6.54 -12.91 22.12
C GLY A 121 6.94 -11.66 21.34
N ILE A 122 6.17 -10.59 21.55
CA ILE A 122 6.30 -9.33 20.80
C ILE A 122 7.18 -8.36 21.58
N HIS A 123 8.25 -7.90 20.94
CA HIS A 123 9.18 -6.93 21.48
C HIS A 123 9.19 -5.68 20.62
N TYR A 124 9.19 -4.50 21.25
CA TYR A 124 9.17 -3.25 20.51
C TYR A 124 10.57 -2.63 20.45
N ILE A 125 11.01 -2.26 19.25
CA ILE A 125 12.15 -1.36 19.06
C ILE A 125 11.58 0.03 18.75
N TYR A 126 12.06 1.01 19.50
CA TYR A 126 11.75 2.41 19.30
C TYR A 126 12.99 3.06 18.67
N PRO A 127 12.83 3.90 17.63
CA PRO A 127 13.96 4.57 17.01
C PRO A 127 14.69 5.43 18.04
N ASP A 128 16.03 5.45 17.95
CA ASP A 128 16.84 6.35 18.76
C ASP A 128 16.81 7.76 18.17
N PHE A 129 15.99 8.63 18.77
CA PHE A 129 15.81 10.01 18.34
C PHE A 129 17.08 10.88 18.43
N ASN A 130 18.18 10.37 19.00
CA ASN A 130 19.47 11.07 19.05
C ASN A 130 20.37 10.84 17.83
N ILE A 131 20.10 9.77 17.06
CA ILE A 131 20.96 9.28 15.98
C ILE A 131 20.27 9.48 14.63
N ASP A 132 19.15 8.78 14.41
CA ASP A 132 18.32 8.87 13.20
C ASP A 132 16.95 8.25 13.47
N SER A 133 15.87 9.01 13.26
CA SER A 133 14.51 8.52 13.46
C SER A 133 14.04 7.54 12.36
N THR A 134 14.82 7.37 11.29
CA THR A 134 14.44 6.54 10.13
C THR A 134 14.95 5.10 10.19
N VAL A 135 15.53 4.64 11.30
CA VAL A 135 16.08 3.28 11.43
C VAL A 135 15.38 2.48 12.54
N GLY A 136 15.13 1.21 12.25
CA GLY A 136 14.58 0.21 13.17
C GLY A 136 15.67 -0.59 13.88
N MET A 137 15.66 -1.92 13.74
CA MET A 137 16.70 -2.76 14.34
C MET A 137 18.05 -2.46 13.69
N THR A 138 19.00 -1.99 14.49
CA THR A 138 20.26 -1.44 14.00
C THR A 138 21.45 -2.30 14.39
N ILE A 139 22.31 -2.63 13.42
CA ILE A 139 23.57 -3.37 13.60
C ILE A 139 24.69 -2.53 12.99
N ASN A 140 25.39 -1.78 13.85
CA ASN A 140 26.41 -0.83 13.42
C ASN A 140 27.78 -1.22 13.98
N TYR A 141 28.78 -1.28 13.10
CA TYR A 141 30.17 -1.55 13.48
C TYR A 141 30.35 -2.85 14.28
N LYS A 142 29.58 -3.90 13.92
CA LYS A 142 29.63 -5.21 14.56
C LYS A 142 30.41 -6.21 13.73
N THR A 143 31.01 -7.19 14.39
CA THR A 143 31.70 -8.27 13.72
C THR A 143 31.44 -9.57 14.44
N ASP A 144 31.08 -10.61 13.68
CA ASP A 144 30.83 -11.96 14.16
C ASP A 144 29.78 -12.00 15.27
N ILE A 145 28.54 -11.63 14.95
CA ILE A 145 27.42 -11.74 15.89
C ILE A 145 26.27 -12.49 15.26
N THR A 146 25.54 -13.21 16.10
CA THR A 146 24.30 -13.89 15.73
C THR A 146 23.13 -13.31 16.51
N ILE A 147 22.07 -12.91 15.82
CA ILE A 147 20.79 -12.52 16.43
C ILE A 147 19.79 -13.61 16.10
N MET A 148 19.24 -14.28 17.11
CA MET A 148 18.40 -15.45 16.92
C MET A 148 17.12 -15.35 17.74
N GLY A 149 15.96 -15.51 17.11
CA GLY A 149 14.69 -15.59 17.82
C GLY A 149 14.34 -17.00 18.27
N ASN A 150 13.68 -17.10 19.42
CA ASN A 150 12.92 -18.29 19.80
C ASN A 150 11.64 -18.40 18.95
N LYS A 151 10.98 -19.56 18.97
CA LYS A 151 9.70 -19.76 18.27
C LYS A 151 8.68 -18.68 18.67
N GLY A 152 8.14 -17.97 17.67
CA GLY A 152 7.16 -16.89 17.89
C GLY A 152 7.76 -15.59 18.42
N SER A 153 9.06 -15.35 18.26
CA SER A 153 9.69 -14.07 18.59
C SER A 153 9.42 -13.05 17.50
N GLU A 154 8.90 -11.89 17.90
CA GLU A 154 8.61 -10.79 16.99
C GLU A 154 9.28 -9.50 17.47
N ILE A 155 9.86 -8.75 16.55
CA ILE A 155 10.29 -7.37 16.79
C ILE A 155 9.39 -6.44 15.97
N ARG A 156 8.73 -5.51 16.66
CA ARG A 156 7.81 -4.55 16.06
C ARG A 156 8.30 -3.12 16.18
N LEU A 157 8.19 -2.39 15.06
CA LEU A 157 8.64 -1.01 14.91
C LEU A 157 7.45 -0.06 14.80
N LYS A 158 7.50 1.08 15.49
CA LYS A 158 6.37 2.01 15.50
C LYS A 158 6.28 2.91 14.27
N TRP A 159 7.39 3.14 13.59
CA TRP A 159 7.48 4.11 12.50
C TRP A 159 7.40 3.41 11.15
N THR A 160 6.30 3.60 10.41
CA THR A 160 6.00 2.87 9.16
C THR A 160 6.88 3.22 7.97
N ASN A 161 7.73 4.25 8.10
CA ASN A 161 8.67 4.67 7.05
C ASN A 161 10.14 4.41 7.45
N ALA A 162 10.39 3.73 8.56
CA ALA A 162 11.73 3.44 9.04
C ALA A 162 12.25 2.14 8.44
N ASP A 163 13.56 2.05 8.24
CA ASP A 163 14.20 0.80 7.84
C ASP A 163 13.90 -0.29 8.88
N ILE A 164 13.48 -1.49 8.47
CA ILE A 164 13.14 -2.53 9.45
C ILE A 164 14.43 -3.12 10.04
N ILE A 165 15.37 -3.48 9.17
CA ILE A 165 16.73 -3.88 9.51
C ILE A 165 17.71 -2.91 8.87
N TYR A 166 18.62 -2.37 9.66
CA TYR A 166 19.72 -1.53 9.20
C TYR A 166 21.06 -2.12 9.64
N ILE A 167 21.90 -2.51 8.67
CA ILE A 167 23.24 -3.07 8.89
C ILE A 167 24.25 -2.14 8.23
N HIS A 168 25.17 -1.58 9.01
CA HIS A 168 26.17 -0.64 8.53
C HIS A 168 27.56 -0.96 9.05
N GLU A 169 28.54 -0.97 8.15
CA GLU A 169 29.97 -1.19 8.48
C GLU A 169 30.17 -2.44 9.36
N SER A 170 29.41 -3.51 9.10
CA SER A 170 29.39 -4.70 9.93
C SER A 170 29.72 -5.96 9.13
N ASN A 171 30.36 -6.93 9.77
CA ASN A 171 30.92 -8.11 9.10
C ASN A 171 30.52 -9.41 9.80
N ASN A 172 30.30 -10.49 9.05
CA ASN A 172 29.95 -11.80 9.61
C ASN A 172 28.72 -11.70 10.54
N ILE A 173 27.61 -11.23 9.99
CA ILE A 173 26.38 -10.96 10.75
C ILE A 173 25.35 -12.03 10.40
N THR A 174 24.86 -12.74 11.41
CA THR A 174 23.81 -13.75 11.23
C THR A 174 22.52 -13.30 11.91
N ILE A 175 21.38 -13.38 11.21
CA ILE A 175 20.05 -13.09 11.77
C ILE A 175 19.12 -14.26 11.46
N LYS A 176 18.52 -14.86 12.50
CA LYS A 176 17.71 -16.09 12.37
C LYS A 176 16.40 -16.09 13.15
N ASN A 177 15.39 -16.78 12.62
CA ASN A 177 14.17 -17.17 13.35
C ASN A 177 13.38 -16.00 13.99
N LEU A 178 13.18 -14.91 13.26
CA LEU A 178 12.49 -13.72 13.75
C LEU A 178 11.38 -13.29 12.79
N THR A 179 10.31 -12.76 13.38
CA THR A 179 9.36 -11.93 12.64
C THR A 179 9.65 -10.47 12.93
N LEU A 180 9.76 -9.64 11.90
CA LEU A 180 10.09 -8.24 11.97
C LEU A 180 9.03 -7.44 11.20
N GLY A 181 8.55 -6.34 11.75
CA GLY A 181 7.60 -5.51 11.00
C GLY A 181 7.08 -4.31 11.77
N TYR A 182 6.10 -3.63 11.21
CA TYR A 182 5.50 -2.48 11.87
C TYR A 182 4.49 -2.86 12.97
N TYR A 183 4.25 -1.89 13.86
CA TYR A 183 3.41 -1.99 15.05
C TYR A 183 1.96 -2.40 14.76
N VAL A 184 1.46 -2.04 13.58
CA VAL A 184 0.14 -2.43 13.10
C VAL A 184 0.30 -3.77 12.39
N PRO A 185 -0.22 -4.88 12.95
CA PRO A 185 -0.09 -6.18 12.32
C PRO A 185 -0.82 -6.18 10.98
N TYR A 186 -0.10 -6.60 9.93
CA TYR A 186 -0.69 -6.93 8.64
C TYR A 186 -1.61 -8.14 8.82
N LYS A 187 -2.84 -8.05 8.29
CA LYS A 187 -3.74 -9.21 8.21
C LYS A 187 -3.40 -9.96 6.94
N ASN A 188 -2.90 -11.19 7.08
CA ASN A 188 -2.69 -12.11 5.96
C ASN A 188 -3.97 -12.21 5.12
N SER A 189 -3.86 -11.93 3.83
CA SER A 189 -4.76 -12.46 2.81
C SER A 189 -4.24 -13.84 2.42
N ASP A 190 -5.11 -14.86 2.37
CA ASP A 190 -4.74 -16.23 1.97
C ASP A 190 -4.03 -16.26 0.62
N ILE A 191 -2.95 -17.04 0.56
CA ILE A 191 -1.97 -17.03 -0.53
C ILE A 191 -1.99 -18.37 -1.25
N ILE A 192 -2.33 -18.38 -2.55
CA ILE A 192 -2.26 -19.57 -3.42
C ILE A 192 -0.96 -19.51 -4.24
N ILE A 193 -0.15 -20.58 -4.18
CA ILE A 193 1.19 -20.66 -4.81
C ILE A 193 1.12 -21.51 -6.09
N THR A 194 1.64 -21.01 -7.21
CA THR A 194 1.80 -21.76 -8.47
C THR A 194 3.28 -21.74 -8.91
N THR A 195 3.76 -22.73 -9.68
CA THR A 195 5.17 -22.89 -10.07
C THR A 195 5.34 -22.65 -11.58
N ILE A 196 6.38 -21.91 -12.02
CA ILE A 196 6.70 -21.75 -13.45
C ILE A 196 8.16 -22.19 -13.70
N ASP A 197 8.34 -23.36 -14.31
CA ASP A 197 9.66 -23.97 -14.54
C ASP A 197 10.31 -23.59 -15.90
N SER A 198 9.61 -22.85 -16.78
CA SER A 198 9.99 -22.69 -18.20
C SER A 198 10.68 -21.36 -18.56
N ALA A 199 10.93 -20.47 -17.60
CA ALA A 199 11.48 -19.15 -17.88
C ALA A 199 12.99 -19.16 -18.13
N LYS A 200 13.45 -18.61 -19.27
CA LYS A 200 14.87 -18.58 -19.66
C LYS A 200 15.70 -17.49 -18.95
N ASN A 201 15.08 -16.39 -18.55
CA ASN A 201 15.70 -15.30 -17.79
C ASN A 201 14.62 -14.60 -16.93
N PHE A 202 15.02 -13.73 -16.01
CA PHE A 202 14.10 -13.17 -15.02
C PHE A 202 13.03 -12.24 -15.59
N ASP A 203 13.38 -11.40 -16.58
CA ASP A 203 12.40 -10.57 -17.29
C ASP A 203 11.37 -11.42 -18.02
N ASN A 204 11.81 -12.54 -18.59
CA ASN A 204 10.92 -13.52 -19.18
C ASN A 204 10.03 -14.17 -18.12
N ALA A 205 10.57 -14.53 -16.94
CA ALA A 205 9.78 -15.08 -15.83
C ALA A 205 8.73 -14.09 -15.33
N PHE A 206 9.09 -12.81 -15.17
CA PHE A 206 8.18 -11.75 -14.75
C PHE A 206 7.14 -11.44 -15.81
N GLY A 207 7.56 -11.39 -17.08
CA GLY A 207 6.69 -11.23 -18.23
C GLY A 207 5.69 -12.37 -18.33
N ILE A 208 6.12 -13.63 -18.18
CA ILE A 208 5.27 -14.83 -18.17
C ILE A 208 4.37 -14.84 -16.94
N ALA A 209 4.88 -14.57 -15.74
CA ALA A 209 4.09 -14.58 -14.52
C ALA A 209 3.03 -13.48 -14.51
N ARG A 210 3.39 -12.26 -14.97
CA ARG A 210 2.41 -11.22 -15.32
C ARG A 210 1.41 -11.85 -16.28
N ARG A 211 1.88 -12.32 -17.46
CA ARG A 211 1.21 -13.00 -18.61
C ARG A 211 0.43 -14.29 -18.36
N GLN A 212 0.45 -14.92 -17.20
CA GLN A 212 -0.21 -16.23 -17.05
C GLN A 212 -1.06 -16.35 -15.79
N LEU A 213 -0.81 -15.51 -14.79
CA LEU A 213 -1.30 -15.79 -13.45
C LEU A 213 -2.18 -14.65 -12.88
N GLY A 214 -2.20 -13.45 -13.48
CA GLY A 214 -3.07 -12.34 -13.05
C GLY A 214 -2.68 -11.55 -11.79
N LYS A 215 -3.67 -11.08 -11.01
CA LYS A 215 -3.45 -10.40 -9.70
C LYS A 215 -3.09 -11.46 -8.65
N ASN A 216 -2.23 -11.13 -7.69
CA ASN A 216 -1.78 -12.03 -6.60
C ASN A 216 -1.02 -13.29 -7.04
N SER A 217 -0.59 -13.34 -8.29
CA SER A 217 0.18 -14.43 -8.84
C SER A 217 1.47 -14.64 -8.09
N ILE A 218 1.70 -15.90 -7.75
CA ILE A 218 2.92 -16.36 -7.17
C ILE A 218 3.53 -17.37 -8.11
N PHE A 219 4.79 -17.17 -8.44
CA PHE A 219 5.55 -18.11 -9.23
C PHE A 219 6.85 -18.48 -8.51
N LYS A 220 7.21 -19.76 -8.59
CA LYS A 220 8.57 -20.19 -8.25
C LYS A 220 9.53 -19.84 -9.37
N TYR A 221 10.71 -19.36 -9.01
CA TYR A 221 11.78 -18.99 -9.92
C TYR A 221 13.12 -19.55 -9.45
N LYS A 222 13.84 -20.19 -10.39
CA LYS A 222 15.21 -20.68 -10.22
C LYS A 222 16.06 -20.14 -11.36
N GLY A 223 17.06 -19.33 -11.05
CA GLY A 223 17.92 -18.72 -12.07
C GLY A 223 18.76 -17.56 -11.57
N LYS A 224 19.63 -17.06 -12.43
CA LYS A 224 20.43 -15.86 -12.15
C LYS A 224 19.73 -14.62 -12.68
N LEU A 225 19.74 -13.55 -11.90
CA LEU A 225 19.29 -12.24 -12.36
C LEU A 225 20.42 -11.55 -13.12
N TYR A 226 20.14 -11.15 -14.37
CA TYR A 226 21.07 -10.40 -15.22
C TYR A 226 20.39 -9.16 -15.79
N HIS A 227 21.05 -8.01 -15.68
CA HIS A 227 20.49 -6.69 -15.94
C HIS A 227 19.77 -6.56 -17.29
N THR A 228 18.70 -5.76 -17.31
CA THR A 228 17.86 -5.57 -18.48
C THR A 228 18.02 -4.12 -18.93
N ASN A 229 18.50 -3.93 -20.17
CA ASN A 229 19.36 -2.80 -20.52
C ASN A 229 18.76 -1.37 -20.46
N ASN A 230 17.50 -1.18 -20.06
CA ASN A 230 16.74 0.01 -20.44
C ASN A 230 16.05 0.81 -19.32
N PHE A 231 16.17 0.47 -18.03
CA PHE A 231 15.56 1.28 -16.97
C PHE A 231 16.61 2.15 -16.24
N LYS A 232 16.40 3.48 -16.23
CA LYS A 232 17.12 4.39 -15.32
C LYS A 232 16.59 4.14 -13.90
N GLU A 233 17.48 4.12 -12.90
CA GLU A 233 17.06 4.15 -11.48
C GLU A 233 16.04 5.30 -11.30
N PRO A 234 14.94 5.13 -10.55
CA PRO A 234 13.97 6.19 -10.32
C PRO A 234 14.69 7.42 -9.76
N VAL A 235 14.75 8.47 -10.56
CA VAL A 235 15.48 9.70 -10.24
C VAL A 235 14.54 10.61 -9.45
N GLY A 236 14.78 10.76 -8.16
CA GLY A 236 14.33 11.89 -7.36
C GLY A 236 13.02 11.69 -6.57
N ASN A 237 13.10 11.95 -5.26
CA ASN A 237 12.03 12.30 -4.33
C ASN A 237 11.03 11.24 -3.84
N ILE A 238 11.44 9.97 -3.72
CA ILE A 238 10.78 9.07 -2.76
C ILE A 238 11.86 8.51 -1.85
N ILE A 239 11.83 8.83 -0.55
CA ILE A 239 12.58 8.11 0.49
C ILE A 239 11.56 7.19 1.18
N PRO A 240 11.16 6.05 0.57
CA PRO A 240 10.45 5.03 1.32
C PRO A 240 11.43 4.40 2.34
N GLY A 241 10.90 3.83 3.42
CA GLY A 241 11.71 2.98 4.29
C GLY A 241 12.19 1.73 3.53
N LYS A 242 13.18 1.02 4.08
CA LYS A 242 13.67 -0.24 3.51
C LYS A 242 13.44 -1.38 4.49
N ALA A 243 12.87 -2.49 4.04
CA ALA A 243 12.71 -3.65 4.90
C ALA A 243 14.07 -4.22 5.35
N VAL A 244 15.01 -4.38 4.42
CA VAL A 244 16.40 -4.73 4.74
C VAL A 244 17.33 -3.69 4.11
N ASN A 245 18.20 -3.08 4.91
CA ASN A 245 19.16 -2.09 4.44
C ASN A 245 20.59 -2.45 4.89
N ILE A 246 21.49 -2.67 3.92
CA ILE A 246 22.86 -3.16 4.18
C ILE A 246 23.89 -2.27 3.48
N TYR A 247 24.63 -1.48 4.24
CA TYR A 247 25.66 -0.56 3.74
C TYR A 247 27.07 -0.96 4.20
N ASN A 248 28.03 -0.96 3.28
CA ASN A 248 29.45 -1.20 3.56
C ASN A 248 29.69 -2.44 4.46
N SER A 249 28.89 -3.48 4.29
CA SER A 249 28.88 -4.65 5.17
C SER A 249 29.18 -5.92 4.39
N TYR A 250 29.82 -6.89 5.02
CA TYR A 250 30.28 -8.12 4.35
C TYR A 250 29.85 -9.36 5.13
N ASP A 251 29.59 -10.46 4.42
CA ASP A 251 29.24 -11.76 5.04
C ASP A 251 28.00 -11.66 5.93
N VAL A 252 26.87 -11.28 5.33
CA VAL A 252 25.58 -11.14 6.03
C VAL A 252 24.70 -12.35 5.69
N TYR A 253 24.25 -13.08 6.70
CA TYR A 253 23.41 -14.26 6.57
C TYR A 253 22.06 -14.05 7.28
N ILE A 254 20.97 -14.07 6.52
CA ILE A 254 19.60 -13.90 7.00
C ILE A 254 18.85 -15.22 6.73
N ASP A 255 18.30 -15.85 7.76
CA ASP A 255 17.65 -17.15 7.59
C ASP A 255 16.39 -17.30 8.42
N SER A 256 15.32 -17.79 7.81
CA SER A 256 14.05 -18.03 8.49
C SER A 256 13.48 -16.75 9.15
N ILE A 257 13.62 -15.62 8.44
CA ILE A 257 13.10 -14.32 8.87
C ILE A 257 11.82 -14.00 8.10
N ARG A 258 10.79 -13.51 8.78
CA ARG A 258 9.64 -12.86 8.11
C ARG A 258 9.70 -11.36 8.31
N ILE A 259 9.61 -10.59 7.23
CA ILE A 259 9.66 -9.14 7.24
C ILE A 259 8.39 -8.58 6.59
N PHE A 260 7.66 -7.75 7.34
CA PHE A 260 6.44 -7.10 6.89
C PHE A 260 6.60 -5.58 6.97
N GLY A 261 6.55 -4.89 5.83
CA GLY A 261 6.72 -3.43 5.83
C GLY A 261 6.05 -2.74 4.66
N LYS A 262 4.97 -2.00 4.93
CA LYS A 262 4.21 -1.25 3.92
C LYS A 262 5.06 -0.21 3.18
N ASN A 263 4.99 -0.22 1.85
CA ASN A 263 5.58 0.78 0.94
C ASN A 263 7.11 0.88 0.96
N ASN A 264 7.82 -0.19 1.35
CA ASN A 264 9.28 -0.16 1.47
C ASN A 264 10.01 -0.69 0.25
N ILE A 265 11.32 -0.44 0.14
CA ILE A 265 12.18 -1.32 -0.68
C ILE A 265 12.37 -2.62 0.11
N CYS A 266 12.03 -3.78 -0.47
CA CYS A 266 12.15 -5.07 0.20
C CYS A 266 13.59 -5.33 0.65
N MET A 267 14.58 -5.17 -0.23
CA MET A 267 16.00 -5.21 0.17
C MET A 267 16.84 -4.20 -0.58
N ASN A 268 17.64 -3.46 0.16
CA ASN A 268 18.60 -2.51 -0.34
C ASN A 268 20.00 -2.86 0.19
N ALA A 269 20.99 -2.98 -0.69
CA ALA A 269 22.38 -2.99 -0.26
C ALA A 269 23.27 -2.14 -1.16
N LYS A 270 24.31 -1.55 -0.57
CA LYS A 270 25.29 -0.77 -1.32
C LYS A 270 26.70 -0.97 -0.78
N LYS A 271 27.66 -1.16 -1.70
CA LYS A 271 29.08 -1.42 -1.39
C LYS A 271 29.28 -2.60 -0.43
N SER A 272 28.46 -3.63 -0.57
CA SER A 272 28.38 -4.79 0.33
C SER A 272 28.58 -6.08 -0.45
N ARG A 273 29.10 -7.15 0.16
CA ARG A 273 29.35 -8.44 -0.53
C ARG A 273 29.05 -9.65 0.34
N ASN A 274 28.82 -10.80 -0.29
CA ASN A 274 28.53 -12.07 0.39
C ASN A 274 27.26 -11.96 1.26
N ILE A 275 26.15 -11.55 0.64
CA ILE A 275 24.85 -11.47 1.34
C ILE A 275 24.04 -12.71 0.96
N GLN A 276 23.58 -13.43 1.96
CA GLN A 276 22.76 -14.64 1.80
C GLN A 276 21.44 -14.49 2.54
N ILE A 277 20.36 -14.82 1.86
CA ILE A 277 19.01 -14.79 2.43
C ILE A 277 18.34 -16.12 2.12
N VAL A 278 17.95 -16.84 3.16
CA VAL A 278 17.52 -18.24 3.06
C VAL A 278 16.20 -18.43 3.83
N ASN A 279 15.27 -19.24 3.31
CA ASN A 279 14.02 -19.60 4.01
C ASN A 279 13.21 -18.40 4.55
N SER A 280 13.34 -17.22 3.94
CA SER A 280 12.81 -15.97 4.51
C SER A 280 11.63 -15.45 3.71
N GLU A 281 10.75 -14.69 4.35
CA GLU A 281 9.59 -14.05 3.71
C GLU A 281 9.76 -12.53 3.80
N VAL A 282 9.76 -11.83 2.67
CA VAL A 282 9.80 -10.37 2.63
C VAL A 282 8.61 -9.88 1.82
N ILE A 283 7.68 -9.19 2.47
CA ILE A 283 6.35 -8.90 1.96
C ILE A 283 6.08 -7.37 1.99
N GLU A 284 5.39 -6.87 0.96
CA GLU A 284 4.87 -5.49 0.77
C GLU A 284 5.88 -4.41 0.33
N GLY A 285 6.59 -4.60 -0.79
CA GLY A 285 7.52 -3.59 -1.29
C GLY A 285 7.00 -2.70 -2.43
N LEU A 286 7.47 -1.44 -2.50
CA LEU A 286 7.45 -0.67 -3.75
C LEU A 286 8.41 -1.32 -4.76
N TYR A 287 9.60 -1.73 -4.29
CA TYR A 287 10.63 -2.40 -5.09
C TYR A 287 11.14 -3.66 -4.40
N GLY A 288 11.33 -4.75 -5.15
CA GLY A 288 11.83 -6.02 -4.61
C GLY A 288 13.30 -5.95 -4.14
N PHE A 289 14.19 -5.44 -4.98
CA PHE A 289 15.62 -5.36 -4.68
C PHE A 289 16.18 -4.01 -5.12
N VAL A 290 17.26 -3.56 -4.48
CA VAL A 290 18.11 -2.46 -4.93
C VAL A 290 19.54 -2.76 -4.47
N PHE A 291 20.40 -3.20 -5.39
CA PHE A 291 21.80 -3.54 -5.08
C PHE A 291 22.76 -2.67 -5.87
N ASN A 292 23.62 -1.90 -5.19
CA ASN A 292 24.54 -0.96 -5.83
C ASN A 292 25.99 -1.22 -5.42
N LYS A 293 26.87 -1.55 -6.39
CA LYS A 293 28.27 -1.98 -6.11
C LYS A 293 28.33 -3.15 -5.13
N CYS A 294 27.49 -4.16 -5.36
CA CYS A 294 27.42 -5.37 -4.57
C CYS A 294 27.85 -6.60 -5.37
N SER A 295 28.36 -7.63 -4.68
CA SER A 295 28.81 -8.89 -5.31
C SER A 295 28.50 -10.09 -4.42
N ASN A 296 28.31 -11.26 -5.05
CA ASN A 296 27.99 -12.52 -4.36
C ASN A 296 26.73 -12.41 -3.48
N ILE A 297 25.61 -12.09 -4.12
CA ILE A 297 24.29 -12.02 -3.47
C ILE A 297 23.55 -13.31 -3.80
N LYS A 298 23.12 -14.03 -2.78
CA LYS A 298 22.38 -15.28 -2.91
C LYS A 298 21.05 -15.19 -2.16
N ILE A 299 19.95 -15.52 -2.82
CA ILE A 299 18.65 -15.65 -2.19
C ILE A 299 18.15 -17.07 -2.49
N ASP A 300 17.72 -17.79 -1.47
CA ASP A 300 17.47 -19.22 -1.52
C ASP A 300 16.17 -19.56 -0.76
N ASN A 301 15.29 -20.35 -1.38
CA ASN A 301 14.03 -20.84 -0.80
C ASN A 301 13.22 -19.75 -0.06
N SER A 302 13.19 -18.52 -0.58
CA SER A 302 12.57 -17.36 0.07
C SER A 302 11.37 -16.84 -0.70
N LEU A 303 10.40 -16.25 0.01
CA LEU A 303 9.23 -15.58 -0.54
C LEU A 303 9.50 -14.07 -0.66
N ILE A 304 9.43 -13.51 -1.86
CA ILE A 304 9.52 -12.06 -2.11
C ILE A 304 8.19 -11.61 -2.70
N ALA A 305 7.37 -10.92 -1.90
CA ALA A 305 5.95 -10.76 -2.23
C ALA A 305 5.43 -9.32 -2.23
N ASP A 306 4.38 -9.10 -3.03
CA ASP A 306 3.63 -7.85 -3.14
C ASP A 306 4.52 -6.66 -3.52
N ASN A 307 5.38 -6.86 -4.53
CA ASN A 307 6.27 -5.84 -5.09
C ASN A 307 5.71 -5.20 -6.35
N SER A 308 5.82 -3.87 -6.48
CA SER A 308 5.36 -3.17 -7.71
C SER A 308 6.32 -3.38 -8.88
N GLU A 309 7.64 -3.35 -8.61
CA GLU A 309 8.71 -3.61 -9.58
C GLU A 309 9.91 -4.31 -8.92
N ILE A 310 10.83 -4.84 -9.73
CA ILE A 310 12.13 -5.35 -9.27
C ILE A 310 13.22 -4.61 -10.04
N LEU A 311 13.94 -3.72 -9.36
CA LEU A 311 15.06 -2.97 -9.93
C LEU A 311 16.40 -3.55 -9.45
N TYR A 312 17.47 -3.47 -10.24
CA TYR A 312 18.81 -3.84 -9.77
C TYR A 312 19.87 -3.22 -10.69
N ASN A 313 21.06 -2.92 -10.15
CA ASN A 313 22.09 -2.19 -10.88
C ASN A 313 22.90 -3.12 -11.82
N LYS A 314 23.36 -2.56 -12.95
CA LYS A 314 24.14 -3.19 -14.04
C LYS A 314 25.33 -4.09 -13.64
N LYS A 315 25.80 -4.04 -12.39
CA LYS A 315 26.99 -4.77 -11.92
C LYS A 315 26.73 -5.80 -10.81
N ALA A 316 25.51 -5.94 -10.31
CA ALA A 316 25.19 -6.93 -9.29
C ALA A 316 24.79 -8.26 -9.96
N GLN A 317 25.48 -9.36 -9.62
CA GLN A 317 25.03 -10.72 -9.92
C GLN A 317 24.30 -11.26 -8.69
N ILE A 318 23.04 -11.67 -8.90
CA ILE A 318 22.18 -12.19 -7.84
C ILE A 318 21.76 -13.61 -8.26
N ASP A 319 22.11 -14.58 -7.42
CA ASP A 319 21.74 -15.98 -7.60
C ASP A 319 20.41 -16.23 -6.85
N LEU A 320 19.33 -16.47 -7.59
CA LEU A 320 18.04 -16.90 -7.03
C LEU A 320 17.91 -18.42 -7.14
N ILE A 321 17.82 -19.10 -6.00
CA ILE A 321 17.66 -20.55 -5.92
C ILE A 321 16.28 -20.87 -5.35
N GLU A 322 15.39 -21.43 -6.19
CA GLU A 322 14.08 -21.98 -5.78
C GLU A 322 13.19 -20.99 -5.00
N ASN A 323 13.30 -19.70 -5.31
CA ASN A 323 12.54 -18.65 -4.63
C ASN A 323 11.10 -18.56 -5.15
N THR A 324 10.22 -18.05 -4.32
CA THR A 324 8.82 -17.78 -4.63
C THR A 324 8.62 -16.27 -4.73
N ILE A 325 8.10 -15.76 -5.86
CA ILE A 325 7.94 -14.31 -6.08
C ILE A 325 6.47 -13.98 -6.33
N LYS A 326 5.92 -13.02 -5.56
CA LYS A 326 4.57 -12.44 -5.74
C LYS A 326 4.69 -11.00 -6.19
N ILE A 327 3.95 -10.64 -7.25
CA ILE A 327 3.93 -9.28 -7.78
C ILE A 327 2.65 -8.59 -7.32
N ALA A 328 2.76 -7.36 -6.79
CA ALA A 328 1.59 -6.56 -6.42
C ALA A 328 0.81 -6.21 -7.70
N GLY A 329 -0.30 -6.92 -7.89
CA GLY A 329 -1.17 -6.80 -9.05
C GLY A 329 -2.06 -5.56 -8.95
N ASN A 330 -1.68 -4.50 -9.65
CA ASN A 330 -2.58 -3.38 -9.97
C ASN A 330 -2.87 -3.27 -11.49
N TYR A 331 -2.52 -4.29 -12.27
CA TYR A 331 -2.59 -4.26 -13.74
C TYR A 331 -3.69 -5.17 -14.32
N VAL A 332 -4.30 -6.00 -13.47
CA VAL A 332 -5.42 -6.90 -13.82
C VAL A 332 -6.65 -6.44 -13.04
N PRO A 333 -7.81 -6.28 -13.70
CA PRO A 333 -9.02 -5.88 -13.01
C PRO A 333 -9.46 -6.93 -12.00
N GLU A 334 -10.05 -6.48 -10.90
CA GLU A 334 -10.74 -7.37 -9.99
C GLU A 334 -12.08 -7.76 -10.60
N PHE A 335 -12.41 -9.05 -10.59
CA PHE A 335 -13.66 -9.55 -11.13
C PHE A 335 -14.66 -9.91 -10.01
N VAL A 336 -15.93 -9.64 -10.25
CA VAL A 336 -17.07 -9.95 -9.39
C VAL A 336 -17.90 -11.02 -10.06
N LEU A 337 -18.21 -12.10 -9.32
CA LEU A 337 -19.12 -13.14 -9.80
C LEU A 337 -20.55 -12.60 -9.89
N VAL A 338 -21.12 -12.70 -11.09
CA VAL A 338 -22.52 -12.42 -11.37
C VAL A 338 -23.21 -13.78 -11.56
N ASN A 339 -24.05 -14.17 -10.60
CA ASN A 339 -24.81 -15.42 -10.71
C ASN A 339 -25.85 -15.31 -11.83
N GLY A 340 -25.86 -16.30 -12.72
CA GLY A 340 -26.84 -16.40 -13.78
C GLY A 340 -28.27 -16.53 -13.25
N GLY A 341 -29.23 -16.12 -14.06
CA GLY A 341 -30.63 -16.01 -13.66
C GLY A 341 -31.45 -15.23 -14.67
N SER A 342 -32.64 -14.79 -14.24
CA SER A 342 -33.54 -13.98 -15.06
C SER A 342 -34.19 -12.91 -14.20
N ILE A 343 -34.15 -11.68 -14.68
CA ILE A 343 -34.84 -10.53 -14.09
C ILE A 343 -36.11 -10.30 -14.90
N GLU A 344 -37.25 -10.23 -14.22
CA GLU A 344 -38.50 -9.83 -14.85
C GLU A 344 -38.51 -8.32 -15.06
N MET A 345 -38.73 -7.91 -16.31
CA MET A 345 -38.77 -6.53 -16.76
C MET A 345 -40.24 -6.12 -16.93
N LEU A 346 -40.68 -5.11 -16.19
CA LEU A 346 -42.07 -4.66 -16.19
C LEU A 346 -42.16 -3.22 -16.70
N ASP A 347 -43.00 -3.01 -17.71
CA ASP A 347 -43.41 -1.67 -18.13
C ASP A 347 -44.82 -1.38 -17.65
N GLU A 348 -44.92 -0.83 -16.44
CA GLU A 348 -46.21 -0.47 -15.80
C GLU A 348 -46.87 0.77 -16.44
N SER A 349 -46.20 1.45 -17.37
CA SER A 349 -46.73 2.66 -18.02
C SER A 349 -47.73 2.36 -19.15
N ILE A 350 -47.80 1.11 -19.61
CA ILE A 350 -48.70 0.65 -20.68
C ILE A 350 -49.91 -0.07 -20.08
N ILE A 351 -51.13 0.29 -20.50
CA ILE A 351 -52.39 -0.32 -20.01
C ILE A 351 -53.20 -0.92 -21.18
N PRO A 352 -53.52 -2.22 -21.17
CA PRO A 352 -53.13 -3.22 -20.16
C PRO A 352 -51.62 -3.52 -20.22
N PRO A 353 -51.00 -3.95 -19.09
CA PRO A 353 -49.57 -4.23 -19.07
C PRO A 353 -49.20 -5.28 -20.13
N PRO A 354 -48.09 -5.06 -20.87
CA PRO A 354 -47.61 -6.02 -21.83
C PRO A 354 -47.20 -7.32 -21.13
N LYS A 355 -47.01 -8.39 -21.91
CA LYS A 355 -46.43 -9.62 -21.36
C LYS A 355 -45.04 -9.31 -20.78
N PRO A 356 -44.68 -9.86 -19.60
CA PRO A 356 -43.36 -9.64 -19.01
C PRO A 356 -42.25 -10.05 -19.96
N ILE A 357 -41.22 -9.21 -20.04
CA ILE A 357 -39.98 -9.52 -20.75
C ILE A 357 -38.97 -9.97 -19.70
N TYR A 358 -38.10 -10.93 -20.03
CA TYR A 358 -37.08 -11.40 -19.10
C TYR A 358 -35.70 -11.06 -19.63
N LEU A 359 -34.90 -10.39 -18.80
CA LEU A 359 -33.47 -10.19 -19.03
C LEU A 359 -32.73 -11.35 -18.37
N SER A 360 -32.13 -12.23 -19.17
CA SER A 360 -31.49 -13.44 -18.69
C SER A 360 -30.00 -13.45 -19.03
N ALA A 361 -29.17 -13.89 -18.09
CA ALA A 361 -27.75 -14.13 -18.32
C ALA A 361 -27.31 -15.44 -17.67
N LYS A 362 -26.26 -16.07 -18.23
CA LYS A 362 -25.54 -17.15 -17.55
C LYS A 362 -24.69 -16.58 -16.42
N SER A 363 -24.06 -17.44 -15.62
CA SER A 363 -23.03 -16.98 -14.69
C SER A 363 -21.79 -16.52 -15.46
N PHE A 364 -21.21 -15.40 -15.03
CA PHE A 364 -19.95 -14.86 -15.54
C PHE A 364 -19.30 -14.03 -14.45
N ASN A 365 -18.02 -13.67 -14.63
CA ASN A 365 -17.41 -12.65 -13.80
C ASN A 365 -17.24 -11.36 -14.59
N ILE A 366 -17.48 -10.21 -13.98
CA ILE A 366 -17.32 -8.88 -14.60
C ILE A 366 -16.33 -8.04 -13.82
N SER A 367 -15.53 -7.22 -14.50
CA SER A 367 -14.63 -6.32 -13.79
C SER A 367 -15.43 -5.38 -12.89
N ARG A 368 -14.99 -5.26 -11.63
CA ARG A 368 -15.65 -4.52 -10.55
C ARG A 368 -15.87 -3.05 -10.91
N THR A 369 -14.95 -2.48 -11.67
CA THR A 369 -14.94 -1.10 -12.18
C THR A 369 -14.70 -1.13 -13.69
N GLU A 370 -14.74 0.03 -14.34
CA GLU A 370 -14.15 0.19 -15.67
C GLU A 370 -12.65 -0.12 -15.64
N ILE A 371 -12.08 -0.43 -16.81
CA ILE A 371 -10.64 -0.60 -16.97
C ILE A 371 -9.96 0.77 -16.80
N THR A 372 -8.96 0.83 -15.92
CA THR A 372 -8.27 2.10 -15.62
C THR A 372 -7.09 2.36 -16.54
N PHE A 373 -6.64 3.61 -16.63
CA PHE A 373 -5.38 3.95 -17.30
C PHE A 373 -4.21 3.11 -16.80
N LYS A 374 -4.08 2.90 -15.49
CA LYS A 374 -3.02 2.06 -14.91
C LYS A 374 -3.03 0.63 -15.45
N GLN A 375 -4.20 0.05 -15.65
CA GLN A 375 -4.36 -1.29 -16.20
C GLN A 375 -4.07 -1.31 -17.71
N PHE A 376 -4.56 -0.31 -18.44
CA PHE A 376 -4.38 -0.19 -19.89
C PHE A 376 -2.94 0.16 -20.29
N ASP A 377 -2.25 0.98 -19.49
CA ASP A 377 -0.84 1.33 -19.68
C ASP A 377 0.06 0.08 -19.62
N ALA A 378 -0.25 -0.86 -18.72
CA ALA A 378 0.48 -2.13 -18.65
C ALA A 378 0.31 -2.97 -19.91
N PHE A 379 -0.90 -3.00 -20.47
CA PHE A 379 -1.14 -3.62 -21.77
C PHE A 379 -0.28 -2.96 -22.85
N CYS A 380 -0.32 -1.63 -22.97
CA CYS A 380 0.44 -0.88 -23.98
C CYS A 380 1.94 -1.11 -23.86
N ILE A 381 2.50 -0.98 -22.65
CA ILE A 381 3.93 -1.22 -22.38
C ILE A 381 4.32 -2.66 -22.74
N SER A 382 3.50 -3.64 -22.37
CA SER A 382 3.83 -5.06 -22.61
C SER A 382 3.74 -5.47 -24.08
N THR A 383 2.97 -4.73 -24.88
CA THR A 383 2.75 -4.99 -26.31
C THR A 383 3.43 -3.97 -27.20
N ASN A 384 4.20 -3.04 -26.63
CA ASN A 384 4.88 -1.93 -27.32
C ASN A 384 3.92 -1.08 -28.17
N ARG A 385 2.74 -0.77 -27.62
CA ARG A 385 1.76 0.18 -28.19
C ARG A 385 1.97 1.57 -27.60
N GLU A 386 1.52 2.57 -28.34
CA GLU A 386 1.43 3.94 -27.83
C GLU A 386 0.38 4.04 -26.72
N LEU A 387 0.64 4.90 -25.74
CA LEU A 387 -0.30 5.17 -24.66
C LEU A 387 -1.42 6.07 -25.19
N PRO A 388 -2.70 5.81 -24.85
CA PRO A 388 -3.79 6.70 -25.22
C PRO A 388 -3.67 8.03 -24.47
N ASP A 389 -4.17 9.10 -25.09
CA ASP A 389 -4.22 10.43 -24.51
C ASP A 389 -5.12 10.44 -23.26
N ASP A 390 -4.70 11.14 -22.21
CA ASP A 390 -5.47 11.31 -20.97
C ASP A 390 -6.25 12.63 -20.89
N SER A 391 -6.32 13.38 -21.99
CA SER A 391 -6.97 14.70 -22.09
C SER A 391 -6.44 15.70 -21.06
N GLU A 392 -5.21 15.50 -20.56
CA GLU A 392 -4.59 16.26 -19.46
C GLU A 392 -5.34 16.16 -18.12
N TRP A 393 -6.27 15.21 -17.96
CA TRP A 393 -7.05 15.03 -16.72
C TRP A 393 -6.34 14.18 -15.67
N GLY A 394 -5.23 13.56 -16.07
CA GLY A 394 -4.44 12.63 -15.27
C GLY A 394 -4.84 11.17 -15.49
N ARG A 395 -3.85 10.30 -15.33
CA ARG A 395 -3.95 8.84 -15.47
C ARG A 395 -4.25 8.15 -14.15
N GLY A 396 -3.74 6.93 -13.96
CA GLY A 396 -3.83 6.18 -12.71
C GLY A 396 -5.14 5.40 -12.62
N ASP A 397 -5.91 5.63 -11.56
CA ASP A 397 -7.15 4.89 -11.27
C ASP A 397 -8.39 5.49 -11.96
N ARG A 398 -8.22 6.45 -12.87
CA ARG A 398 -9.28 6.93 -13.78
C ARG A 398 -9.55 5.90 -14.88
N PRO A 399 -10.81 5.79 -15.38
CA PRO A 399 -11.11 4.93 -16.52
C PRO A 399 -10.27 5.34 -17.72
N VAL A 400 -9.78 4.36 -18.49
CA VAL A 400 -9.12 4.65 -19.76
C VAL A 400 -10.15 5.21 -20.74
N ILE A 401 -9.76 6.27 -21.45
CA ILE A 401 -10.55 7.00 -22.44
C ILE A 401 -9.71 7.25 -23.69
N ASN A 402 -10.29 7.85 -24.74
CA ASN A 402 -9.60 8.10 -26.00
C ASN A 402 -9.04 6.82 -26.65
N ILE A 403 -9.80 5.73 -26.53
CA ILE A 403 -9.48 4.43 -27.13
C ILE A 403 -10.57 4.02 -28.11
N LYS A 404 -10.19 3.24 -29.13
CA LYS A 404 -11.16 2.67 -30.08
C LYS A 404 -11.68 1.34 -29.56
N TYR A 405 -12.79 0.88 -30.15
CA TYR A 405 -13.34 -0.45 -29.85
C TYR A 405 -12.31 -1.58 -30.09
N GLU A 406 -11.49 -1.46 -31.14
CA GLU A 406 -10.42 -2.42 -31.45
C GLU A 406 -9.33 -2.49 -30.35
N ASP A 407 -9.06 -1.36 -29.68
CA ASP A 407 -8.10 -1.30 -28.58
C ASP A 407 -8.62 -2.04 -27.35
N ALA A 408 -9.91 -1.88 -27.04
CA ALA A 408 -10.58 -2.60 -25.97
C ALA A 408 -10.60 -4.12 -26.24
N GLN A 409 -10.87 -4.53 -27.49
CA GLN A 409 -10.78 -5.94 -27.89
C GLN A 409 -9.35 -6.48 -27.79
N ALA A 410 -8.34 -5.70 -28.22
CA ALA A 410 -6.94 -6.08 -28.11
C ALA A 410 -6.51 -6.25 -26.64
N TYR A 411 -7.00 -5.38 -25.75
CA TYR A 411 -6.82 -5.51 -24.31
C TYR A 411 -7.44 -6.81 -23.78
N CYS A 412 -8.71 -7.12 -24.13
CA CYS A 412 -9.36 -8.37 -23.73
C CYS A 412 -8.60 -9.61 -24.23
N ASN A 413 -8.10 -9.59 -25.47
CA ASN A 413 -7.32 -10.69 -26.04
C ASN A 413 -5.97 -10.85 -25.34
N TRP A 414 -5.28 -9.75 -25.03
CA TRP A 414 -4.07 -9.78 -24.23
C TRP A 414 -4.34 -10.33 -22.83
N LEU A 415 -5.44 -9.90 -22.19
CA LEU A 415 -5.88 -10.35 -20.87
C LEU A 415 -6.31 -11.83 -20.88
N THR A 416 -6.84 -12.33 -22.00
CA THR A 416 -7.11 -13.76 -22.21
C THR A 416 -5.82 -14.57 -22.18
N GLY A 417 -4.81 -14.14 -22.94
CA GLY A 417 -3.48 -14.73 -22.89
C GLY A 417 -2.85 -14.61 -21.50
N LEU A 418 -3.11 -13.48 -20.82
CA LEU A 418 -2.63 -13.11 -19.49
C LEU A 418 -3.11 -14.07 -18.39
N LEU A 419 -4.34 -14.56 -18.49
CA LEU A 419 -5.02 -15.29 -17.42
C LEU A 419 -5.25 -16.76 -17.75
N GLY A 420 -5.08 -17.16 -19.02
CA GLY A 420 -5.51 -18.48 -19.48
C GLY A 420 -7.03 -18.66 -19.40
N LYS A 421 -7.79 -17.56 -19.40
CA LYS A 421 -9.26 -17.54 -19.29
C LYS A 421 -9.86 -16.75 -20.43
N SER A 422 -11.09 -17.06 -20.83
CA SER A 422 -11.78 -16.34 -21.90
C SER A 422 -12.26 -14.96 -21.42
N ILE A 423 -11.53 -13.92 -21.80
CA ILE A 423 -11.85 -12.53 -21.46
C ILE A 423 -12.36 -11.80 -22.70
N LYS A 424 -13.52 -11.16 -22.58
CA LYS A 424 -14.19 -10.44 -23.68
C LYS A 424 -14.91 -9.19 -23.16
N LEU A 425 -15.36 -8.34 -24.08
CA LEU A 425 -16.33 -7.28 -23.77
C LEU A 425 -17.69 -7.89 -23.43
N PRO A 426 -18.44 -7.32 -22.48
CA PRO A 426 -19.79 -7.80 -22.17
C PRO A 426 -20.72 -7.61 -23.37
N SER A 427 -21.65 -8.53 -23.60
CA SER A 427 -22.83 -8.24 -24.44
C SER A 427 -23.72 -7.19 -23.76
N VAL A 428 -24.65 -6.60 -24.50
CA VAL A 428 -25.61 -5.63 -23.97
C VAL A 428 -26.40 -6.23 -22.80
N ASP A 429 -26.86 -7.47 -22.95
CA ASP A 429 -27.64 -8.17 -21.94
C ASP A 429 -26.81 -8.53 -20.70
N GLU A 430 -25.57 -9.03 -20.88
CA GLU A 430 -24.66 -9.30 -19.75
C GLU A 430 -24.35 -8.01 -18.98
N TRP A 431 -24.11 -6.90 -19.69
CA TRP A 431 -23.85 -5.61 -19.06
C TRP A 431 -25.07 -5.12 -18.27
N GLU A 432 -26.26 -5.12 -18.88
CA GLU A 432 -27.47 -4.60 -18.23
C GLU A 432 -27.91 -5.48 -17.05
N TYR A 433 -27.79 -6.81 -17.18
CA TYR A 433 -28.08 -7.74 -16.10
C TYR A 433 -27.17 -7.47 -14.88
N ALA A 434 -25.88 -7.25 -15.13
CA ALA A 434 -24.94 -6.88 -14.08
C ALA A 434 -25.24 -5.49 -13.49
N ALA A 435 -25.61 -4.51 -14.32
CA ALA A 435 -25.93 -3.14 -13.89
C ALA A 435 -27.15 -3.11 -12.95
N ARG A 436 -28.11 -4.00 -13.18
CA ARG A 436 -29.31 -4.20 -12.37
C ARG A 436 -29.08 -4.98 -11.07
N GLY A 437 -27.84 -5.37 -10.77
CA GLY A 437 -27.52 -6.15 -9.57
C GLY A 437 -27.92 -7.63 -9.68
N GLY A 438 -28.11 -8.15 -10.88
CA GLY A 438 -28.58 -9.51 -11.12
C GLY A 438 -29.92 -9.80 -10.45
N THR A 439 -30.14 -11.05 -10.04
CA THR A 439 -31.35 -11.46 -9.31
C THR A 439 -31.48 -10.86 -7.91
N ILE A 440 -30.41 -10.28 -7.36
CA ILE A 440 -30.43 -9.64 -6.03
C ILE A 440 -30.99 -8.22 -6.11
N GLY A 441 -30.65 -7.48 -7.18
CA GLY A 441 -31.14 -6.12 -7.40
C GLY A 441 -32.52 -6.09 -8.05
N GLY A 442 -32.64 -6.53 -9.30
CA GLY A 442 -33.89 -6.55 -10.07
C GLY A 442 -34.14 -5.30 -10.92
N ASP A 443 -35.41 -5.01 -11.25
CA ASP A 443 -35.84 -3.91 -12.14
C ASP A 443 -36.41 -2.68 -11.39
N ASP A 444 -36.11 -2.53 -10.10
CA ASP A 444 -36.69 -1.49 -9.24
C ASP A 444 -35.92 -0.16 -9.23
N LYS A 445 -34.77 -0.10 -9.91
CA LYS A 445 -33.84 1.05 -9.89
C LYS A 445 -33.57 1.60 -11.28
N LEU A 446 -33.62 2.92 -11.38
CA LEU A 446 -33.29 3.67 -12.59
C LEU A 446 -31.79 3.64 -12.90
N TYR A 447 -30.96 3.67 -11.85
CA TYR A 447 -29.50 3.66 -11.93
C TYR A 447 -28.94 2.47 -11.16
N SER A 448 -27.72 2.08 -11.46
CA SER A 448 -27.09 0.97 -10.77
C SER A 448 -26.84 1.34 -9.30
N GLY A 449 -27.38 0.53 -8.38
CA GLY A 449 -27.24 0.74 -6.93
C GLY A 449 -28.17 1.78 -6.30
N GLY A 450 -29.03 2.47 -7.07
CA GLY A 450 -30.00 3.40 -6.48
C GLY A 450 -30.84 4.22 -7.45
N ASN A 451 -31.76 5.01 -6.90
CA ASN A 451 -32.64 5.92 -7.65
C ASN A 451 -32.19 7.39 -7.59
N ASN A 452 -31.21 7.72 -6.73
CA ASN A 452 -30.61 9.04 -6.68
C ASN A 452 -29.30 9.06 -7.47
N ILE A 453 -29.28 9.75 -8.61
CA ILE A 453 -28.14 9.78 -9.53
C ILE A 453 -26.86 10.32 -8.88
N GLU A 454 -26.96 11.28 -7.96
CA GLU A 454 -25.77 11.89 -7.35
C GLU A 454 -24.98 10.92 -6.45
N ASP A 455 -25.66 9.93 -5.86
CA ASP A 455 -25.06 8.97 -4.95
C ASP A 455 -24.31 7.85 -5.69
N VAL A 456 -24.78 7.51 -6.90
CA VAL A 456 -24.36 6.32 -7.65
C VAL A 456 -23.58 6.64 -8.92
N SER A 457 -23.57 7.90 -9.37
CA SER A 457 -23.03 8.27 -10.68
C SER A 457 -22.12 9.49 -10.63
N TRP A 458 -21.03 9.43 -11.41
CA TRP A 458 -20.33 10.62 -11.88
C TRP A 458 -20.97 11.11 -13.18
N CYS A 459 -21.72 12.20 -13.11
CA CYS A 459 -22.50 12.73 -14.23
C CYS A 459 -22.24 14.24 -14.38
N LYS A 460 -22.88 14.85 -15.37
CA LYS A 460 -22.66 16.26 -15.78
C LYS A 460 -22.62 17.25 -14.62
N PHE A 461 -23.39 17.01 -13.56
CA PHE A 461 -23.55 17.97 -12.47
C PHE A 461 -22.55 17.80 -11.32
N ASN A 462 -21.85 16.67 -11.23
CA ASN A 462 -20.96 16.36 -10.11
C ASN A 462 -19.56 15.88 -10.54
N SER A 463 -19.30 15.75 -11.83
CA SER A 463 -18.05 15.23 -12.39
C SER A 463 -16.95 16.29 -12.58
N ASN A 464 -17.30 17.59 -12.51
CA ASN A 464 -16.43 18.71 -12.88
C ASN A 464 -15.90 18.58 -14.33
N ASP A 465 -16.79 18.23 -15.26
CA ASP A 465 -16.55 18.15 -16.70
C ASP A 465 -15.41 17.19 -17.10
N ARG A 466 -15.26 16.08 -16.38
CA ARG A 466 -14.28 15.02 -16.68
C ARG A 466 -14.63 13.71 -15.98
N SER A 467 -14.03 12.60 -16.41
CA SER A 467 -14.10 11.32 -15.67
C SER A 467 -13.54 11.46 -14.25
N GLN A 468 -13.78 10.49 -13.38
CA GLN A 468 -13.27 10.46 -12.01
C GLN A 468 -12.59 9.12 -11.70
N PRO A 469 -11.73 9.04 -10.67
CA PRO A 469 -11.21 7.75 -10.23
C PRO A 469 -12.34 6.77 -9.93
N VAL A 470 -12.16 5.53 -10.37
CA VAL A 470 -13.18 4.49 -10.25
C VAL A 470 -13.47 4.11 -8.79
N GLY A 471 -14.65 3.58 -8.52
CA GLY A 471 -15.03 2.99 -7.23
C GLY A 471 -15.31 4.00 -6.12
N LEU A 472 -15.61 5.26 -6.47
CA LEU A 472 -15.86 6.34 -5.50
C LEU A 472 -17.35 6.62 -5.24
N LYS A 473 -18.25 6.04 -6.05
CA LYS A 473 -19.72 6.11 -5.86
C LYS A 473 -20.26 4.85 -5.19
N ILE A 474 -21.54 4.85 -4.85
CA ILE A 474 -22.19 3.67 -4.28
C ILE A 474 -22.26 2.56 -5.34
N ALA A 475 -21.79 1.36 -4.99
CA ALA A 475 -21.91 0.17 -5.82
C ALA A 475 -23.33 -0.41 -5.79
N ASN A 476 -23.65 -1.23 -6.78
CA ASN A 476 -24.87 -2.04 -6.76
C ASN A 476 -24.80 -3.20 -5.75
N GLU A 477 -25.86 -4.00 -5.69
CA GLU A 477 -26.05 -5.13 -4.78
C GLU A 477 -24.99 -6.22 -4.92
N LEU A 478 -24.29 -6.27 -6.06
CA LEU A 478 -23.20 -7.20 -6.33
C LEU A 478 -21.83 -6.61 -5.97
N GLY A 479 -21.77 -5.33 -5.59
CA GLY A 479 -20.52 -4.62 -5.32
C GLY A 479 -19.78 -4.18 -6.58
N ILE A 480 -20.51 -3.98 -7.69
CA ILE A 480 -20.00 -3.44 -8.96
C ILE A 480 -20.21 -1.93 -8.96
N TYR A 481 -19.18 -1.18 -9.31
CA TYR A 481 -19.17 0.28 -9.29
C TYR A 481 -19.28 0.86 -10.70
N ASP A 482 -19.71 2.13 -10.73
CA ASP A 482 -19.67 3.00 -11.91
C ASP A 482 -20.40 2.44 -13.12
N MET A 483 -21.42 1.58 -12.91
CA MET A 483 -22.34 1.11 -13.96
C MET A 483 -23.36 2.20 -14.37
N SER A 484 -23.19 3.44 -13.89
CA SER A 484 -24.01 4.60 -14.22
C SER A 484 -23.13 5.85 -14.19
N GLY A 485 -22.91 6.48 -15.34
CA GLY A 485 -22.00 7.62 -15.52
C GLY A 485 -20.52 7.25 -15.57
N ASN A 486 -19.67 8.22 -15.26
CA ASN A 486 -18.21 8.22 -15.41
C ASN A 486 -17.77 8.12 -16.87
N VAL A 487 -17.86 6.95 -17.51
CA VAL A 487 -17.65 6.80 -18.96
C VAL A 487 -18.67 5.84 -19.56
N TYR A 488 -19.07 6.10 -20.81
CA TYR A 488 -19.76 5.09 -21.61
C TYR A 488 -18.88 3.85 -21.77
N GLU A 489 -19.51 2.68 -21.85
CA GLU A 489 -18.77 1.43 -21.93
C GLU A 489 -19.10 0.63 -23.19
N PHE A 490 -18.06 0.19 -23.90
CA PHE A 490 -18.20 -0.67 -25.07
C PHE A 490 -18.87 -2.01 -24.73
N CYS A 491 -19.97 -2.32 -25.43
CA CYS A 491 -20.55 -3.67 -25.47
C CYS A 491 -20.13 -4.42 -26.74
N SER A 492 -20.06 -5.74 -26.64
CA SER A 492 -19.78 -6.62 -27.76
C SER A 492 -20.96 -6.71 -28.72
N GLY A 493 -20.66 -6.89 -30.00
CA GLY A 493 -21.64 -6.99 -31.09
C GLY A 493 -21.53 -5.79 -32.03
N ILE A 494 -21.05 -6.04 -33.25
CA ILE A 494 -21.01 -5.06 -34.32
C ILE A 494 -22.16 -5.35 -35.27
N GLN A 495 -22.98 -4.34 -35.55
CA GLN A 495 -24.01 -4.38 -36.58
C GLN A 495 -23.86 -3.15 -37.47
N ASP A 496 -23.69 -3.34 -38.77
CA ASP A 496 -23.55 -2.25 -39.76
C ASP A 496 -22.47 -1.21 -39.36
N SER A 497 -21.30 -1.69 -38.91
CA SER A 497 -20.18 -0.87 -38.41
C SER A 497 -20.50 -0.02 -37.16
N MET A 498 -21.58 -0.34 -36.48
CA MET A 498 -22.01 0.28 -35.23
C MET A 498 -21.89 -0.67 -34.05
N ILE A 499 -21.69 -0.10 -32.86
CA ILE A 499 -21.60 -0.78 -31.57
C ILE A 499 -22.51 -0.07 -30.57
N ILE A 500 -22.91 -0.79 -29.53
CA ILE A 500 -23.73 -0.24 -28.44
C ILE A 500 -22.81 0.18 -27.29
N LEU A 501 -23.07 1.37 -26.75
CA LEU A 501 -22.46 1.87 -25.53
C LEU A 501 -23.50 1.96 -24.42
N LYS A 502 -23.15 1.52 -23.21
CA LYS A 502 -24.03 1.51 -22.04
C LYS A 502 -23.47 2.39 -20.91
N GLY A 503 -24.31 2.70 -19.92
CA GLY A 503 -23.90 3.30 -18.65
C GLY A 503 -23.95 4.82 -18.58
N GLY A 504 -23.81 5.54 -19.69
CA GLY A 504 -23.66 7.00 -19.64
C GLY A 504 -22.27 7.42 -19.19
N SER A 505 -21.98 8.71 -19.25
CA SER A 505 -20.65 9.24 -18.91
C SER A 505 -20.73 10.46 -17.98
N TRP A 506 -19.56 10.98 -17.63
CA TRP A 506 -19.36 12.24 -16.92
C TRP A 506 -20.06 13.43 -17.59
N ALA A 507 -20.37 13.36 -18.89
CA ALA A 507 -21.02 14.40 -19.67
C ALA A 507 -22.56 14.27 -19.74
N ASN A 508 -23.12 13.14 -19.29
CA ASN A 508 -24.56 12.87 -19.37
C ASN A 508 -25.30 13.23 -18.09
N SER A 509 -26.64 13.28 -18.18
CA SER A 509 -27.53 13.59 -17.07
C SER A 509 -28.76 12.70 -17.09
N GLY A 510 -29.29 12.37 -15.91
CA GLY A 510 -30.59 11.73 -15.77
C GLY A 510 -30.74 10.49 -16.65
N VAL A 511 -31.61 10.57 -17.66
CA VAL A 511 -31.91 9.48 -18.60
C VAL A 511 -30.64 8.83 -19.16
N GLY A 512 -29.64 9.63 -19.55
CA GLY A 512 -28.39 9.16 -20.16
C GLY A 512 -27.55 8.22 -19.31
N CYS A 513 -27.79 8.15 -17.99
CA CYS A 513 -27.07 7.29 -17.06
C CYS A 513 -27.90 6.09 -16.57
N ARG A 514 -29.13 5.90 -17.08
CA ARG A 514 -29.99 4.80 -16.64
C ARG A 514 -29.46 3.44 -17.10
N VAL A 515 -29.72 2.40 -16.31
CA VAL A 515 -29.25 1.03 -16.63
C VAL A 515 -29.85 0.49 -17.94
N SER A 516 -31.06 0.92 -18.32
CA SER A 516 -31.72 0.55 -19.58
C SER A 516 -31.29 1.40 -20.78
N ASP A 517 -30.71 2.58 -20.54
CA ASP A 517 -30.37 3.48 -21.64
C ASP A 517 -29.12 2.99 -22.39
N HIS A 518 -29.02 3.40 -23.66
CA HIS A 518 -27.87 3.09 -24.49
C HIS A 518 -27.73 4.10 -25.62
N VAL A 519 -26.52 4.22 -26.15
CA VAL A 519 -26.25 4.96 -27.39
C VAL A 519 -25.56 4.05 -28.40
N VAL A 520 -25.65 4.42 -29.67
CA VAL A 520 -25.01 3.72 -30.76
C VAL A 520 -23.84 4.56 -31.26
N SER A 521 -22.67 3.94 -31.37
CA SER A 521 -21.45 4.58 -31.84
C SER A 521 -20.88 3.83 -33.05
N LYS A 522 -20.15 4.53 -33.92
CA LYS A 522 -19.35 3.86 -34.95
C LYS A 522 -18.20 3.11 -34.27
N VAL A 523 -17.81 1.97 -34.85
CA VAL A 523 -16.73 1.13 -34.31
C VAL A 523 -15.37 1.83 -34.27
N ASP A 524 -15.12 2.79 -35.18
CA ASP A 524 -13.88 3.55 -35.29
C ASP A 524 -13.92 4.89 -34.53
N PHE A 525 -15.07 5.25 -33.96
CA PHE A 525 -15.23 6.43 -33.13
C PHE A 525 -14.66 6.20 -31.74
N TRP A 526 -14.04 7.23 -31.20
CA TRP A 526 -13.47 7.29 -29.86
C TRP A 526 -13.69 8.70 -29.32
N ASP A 527 -13.82 8.83 -28.00
CA ASP A 527 -14.00 10.11 -27.33
C ASP A 527 -13.46 10.03 -25.89
N ASP A 528 -13.34 11.17 -25.24
CA ASP A 528 -12.85 11.32 -23.87
C ASP A 528 -13.88 10.90 -22.79
N ASN A 529 -15.06 10.46 -23.23
CA ASN A 529 -16.15 9.98 -22.40
C ASN A 529 -16.49 8.50 -22.64
N ILE A 530 -15.69 7.79 -23.44
CA ILE A 530 -15.88 6.37 -23.78
C ILE A 530 -14.70 5.55 -23.25
N GLY A 531 -15.02 4.53 -22.46
CA GLY A 531 -14.09 3.50 -21.98
C GLY A 531 -14.73 2.11 -22.10
N PHE A 532 -14.38 1.20 -21.20
CA PHE A 532 -14.92 -0.15 -21.20
C PHE A 532 -14.67 -0.90 -19.90
N ARG A 533 -15.37 -2.03 -19.77
CA ARG A 533 -15.14 -3.06 -18.77
C ARG A 533 -15.07 -4.43 -19.42
N CYS A 534 -14.53 -5.43 -18.71
CA CYS A 534 -14.32 -6.77 -19.25
C CYS A 534 -15.16 -7.80 -18.50
N ILE A 535 -15.49 -8.91 -19.16
CA ILE A 535 -16.04 -10.10 -18.52
C ILE A 535 -15.16 -11.34 -18.77
N GLU A 536 -15.17 -12.23 -17.79
CA GLU A 536 -14.64 -13.59 -17.84
C GLU A 536 -15.83 -14.55 -18.00
N SER A 537 -15.87 -15.27 -19.12
CA SER A 537 -16.89 -16.30 -19.34
C SER A 537 -16.54 -17.58 -18.59
N GLU A 538 -17.50 -18.22 -17.92
CA GLU A 538 -17.32 -19.61 -17.45
C GLU A 538 -17.21 -20.54 -18.67
N LEU A 539 -16.26 -21.47 -18.62
CA LEU A 539 -16.03 -22.49 -19.67
C LEU A 539 -17.16 -23.51 -19.73
#